data_AF-A0A656JL13-F1
#
_entry.id   AF-A0A656JL13-F1
#
_cell.length_a   1.000
_cell.length_b   1.000
_cell.length_c   1.000
_cell.angle_alpha   90.00
_cell.angle_beta   90.00
_cell.angle_gamma   90.00
#
_symmetry.space_group_name_H-M   'P 1'
#
loop_
_entity.id
_entity.type
_entity.pdbx_description
1 polymer ?
#
loop_
_entity_poly.entity_id
_entity_poly.type
_entity_poly.pdbx_seq_one_letter_code
_entity_poly.pdbx_strand_id
1 'polypeptide(L)'
;MVRLQVSIAPAKEASMSVTTPLSAGFMVVQGNRPDELRSLVVSWMRRYPLAPLENEIALVQSNGIAQWLKLALAEDAQDDDNGGCGIAAAIEVQLPGSFMWTLYRRILGSDEIPQTSLLDKTPLTWRLMRLLPALINQPHFEPLQRFLTDDTDLRKRYQLSERLSDLFDQYQVYRADWLEDWAAGLHQLRDGRGQPRPLSTANCWQAELWRALLDDVGAEGMAQSRAGVHRRFIERIGNMTEAPPGLPSRVIVFGISSLPAQALEALAGLAKFSQVLLCVHNPCRHHWTDIVADKDLLRHQYKRQARKTGMPMILDPQALHQHAHPLLAAWGKQGRDYINLLDSHDDPRSYRSSFKDERIDLFSEVEPTNLLNQLQDDILELRPLDETREIWPAIDPLEDRSVRFHIAHSAQREVEVLHDQLLARFSKDPNLRPRDVIVMVPDIDSYAPHIRAVFGQIDREDRRFIPFTLADQGQRGREPLLIAVEHLLKLPDSRFPVSEILDLLDVPALRARFRIQERDLPTLHRWIEGAGIRWGLNAQQRAGLGLPDALEQNSWHFGLRRMLLGYAVGAGTAYDGIEPYDEIGG
;
A
#
# COMPACT_ATOMS: atom_id res chain seq x y z
N MET A 1 -36.97 3.48 -4.99
CA MET A 1 -35.68 4.01 -5.47
C MET A 1 -35.87 5.47 -5.91
N VAL A 2 -35.99 6.38 -4.96
CA VAL A 2 -35.88 7.83 -5.24
C VAL A 2 -34.44 8.19 -4.93
N ARG A 3 -33.57 8.14 -5.94
CA ARG A 3 -32.13 8.43 -5.78
C ARG A 3 -31.95 9.95 -5.75
N LEU A 4 -31.21 10.45 -4.76
CA LEU A 4 -30.80 11.85 -4.66
C LEU A 4 -29.92 12.21 -5.87
N GLN A 5 -30.52 12.88 -6.85
CA GLN A 5 -29.83 13.49 -7.98
C GLN A 5 -29.01 14.68 -7.49
N VAL A 6 -27.71 14.51 -7.28
CA VAL A 6 -26.80 15.65 -7.20
C VAL A 6 -26.20 15.87 -8.59
N SER A 7 -26.95 16.63 -9.39
CA SER A 7 -26.46 17.18 -10.66
C SER A 7 -25.63 18.44 -10.35
N ILE A 8 -24.73 18.88 -11.21
CA ILE A 8 -23.96 20.13 -11.00
C ILE A 8 -24.83 21.30 -11.49
N ALA A 9 -24.92 22.43 -10.76
CA ALA A 9 -25.86 23.53 -11.08
C ALA A 9 -25.72 23.98 -12.55
N PRO A 10 -26.75 24.05 -13.41
CA PRO A 10 -26.56 24.24 -14.86
C PRO A 10 -25.74 25.50 -15.20
N ALA A 11 -24.77 25.37 -16.12
CA ALA A 11 -24.15 26.55 -16.72
C ALA A 11 -25.22 27.26 -17.56
N LYS A 12 -25.29 28.61 -17.49
CA LYS A 12 -26.16 29.38 -18.41
C LYS A 12 -25.83 28.95 -19.83
N GLU A 13 -26.83 28.53 -20.59
CA GLU A 13 -26.69 28.05 -21.97
C GLU A 13 -25.84 29.04 -22.79
N ALA A 14 -24.62 28.61 -23.11
CA ALA A 14 -23.77 29.22 -24.10
C ALA A 14 -23.34 28.10 -25.05
N SER A 15 -23.61 28.32 -26.33
CA SER A 15 -23.23 27.48 -27.46
C SER A 15 -21.80 26.92 -27.34
N MET A 16 -21.61 25.69 -27.83
CA MET A 16 -20.35 24.95 -27.89
C MET A 16 -19.17 25.78 -28.44
N SER A 17 -18.47 26.52 -27.57
CA SER A 17 -17.10 27.00 -27.77
C SER A 17 -16.49 27.70 -26.55
N VAL A 18 -17.12 27.67 -25.37
CA VAL A 18 -16.60 28.37 -24.18
C VAL A 18 -16.33 27.33 -23.09
N THR A 19 -15.05 26.99 -22.90
CA THR A 19 -14.59 26.29 -21.70
C THR A 19 -15.04 27.11 -20.49
N THR A 20 -15.90 26.51 -19.64
CA THR A 20 -16.27 27.19 -18.40
C THR A 20 -14.99 27.33 -17.58
N PRO A 21 -14.60 28.55 -17.16
CA PRO A 21 -13.30 28.75 -16.50
C PRO A 21 -13.25 27.94 -15.21
N LEU A 22 -12.17 27.19 -15.06
CA LEU A 22 -11.92 26.34 -13.90
C LEU A 22 -11.47 27.24 -12.75
N SER A 23 -12.27 27.35 -11.70
CA SER A 23 -11.95 28.21 -10.56
C SER A 23 -10.97 27.49 -9.62
N ALA A 24 -9.87 28.16 -9.30
CA ALA A 24 -8.99 27.76 -8.21
C ALA A 24 -9.77 27.74 -6.89
N GLY A 25 -9.42 26.82 -6.01
CA GLY A 25 -10.10 26.66 -4.73
C GLY A 25 -9.89 25.29 -4.11
N PHE A 26 -10.06 25.25 -2.79
CA PHE A 26 -9.96 24.03 -2.00
C PHE A 26 -11.36 23.51 -1.73
N MET A 27 -11.73 22.42 -2.39
CA MET A 27 -13.08 21.86 -2.37
C MET A 27 -13.05 20.48 -1.70
N VAL A 28 -13.81 20.32 -0.63
CA VAL A 28 -13.96 19.02 0.04
C VAL A 28 -15.39 18.53 -0.15
N VAL A 29 -15.54 17.31 -0.63
CA VAL A 29 -16.83 16.65 -0.79
C VAL A 29 -16.81 15.35 0.00
N GLN A 30 -17.71 15.24 0.97
CA GLN A 30 -17.83 14.05 1.79
C GLN A 30 -18.99 13.19 1.31
N GLY A 31 -18.85 11.86 1.35
CA GLY A 31 -19.95 10.96 1.05
C GLY A 31 -19.81 9.55 1.60
N ASN A 32 -20.95 8.92 1.88
CA ASN A 32 -21.02 7.56 2.44
C ASN A 32 -20.90 6.46 1.37
N ARG A 33 -20.94 6.82 0.08
CA ARG A 33 -20.80 5.87 -1.02
C ARG A 33 -19.67 6.28 -1.96
N PRO A 34 -18.59 5.48 -2.08
CA PRO A 34 -17.53 5.75 -3.02
C PRO A 34 -18.01 5.89 -4.46
N ASP A 35 -19.03 5.13 -4.86
CA ASP A 35 -19.60 5.18 -6.23
C ASP A 35 -20.17 6.56 -6.56
N GLU A 36 -20.83 7.22 -5.61
CA GLU A 36 -21.41 8.55 -5.81
C GLU A 36 -20.32 9.63 -5.88
N LEU A 37 -19.28 9.50 -5.04
CA LEU A 37 -18.09 10.34 -5.12
C LEU A 37 -17.38 10.17 -6.48
N ARG A 38 -17.30 8.93 -6.99
CA ARG A 38 -16.72 8.65 -8.31
C ARG A 38 -17.54 9.28 -9.42
N SER A 39 -18.87 9.11 -9.39
CA SER A 39 -19.77 9.73 -10.37
C SER A 39 -19.70 11.26 -10.35
N LEU A 40 -19.51 11.85 -9.16
CA LEU A 40 -19.24 13.28 -9.03
C LEU A 40 -17.94 13.68 -9.74
N VAL A 41 -16.84 12.96 -9.52
CA VAL A 41 -15.55 13.23 -10.18
C VAL A 41 -15.69 13.16 -11.70
N VAL A 42 -16.32 12.11 -12.22
CA VAL A 42 -16.57 11.92 -13.67
C VAL A 42 -17.39 13.09 -14.21
N SER A 43 -18.50 13.43 -13.56
CA SER A 43 -19.37 14.53 -13.95
C SER A 43 -18.64 15.88 -13.94
N TRP A 44 -17.76 16.08 -12.94
CA TRP A 44 -16.98 17.29 -12.78
C TRP A 44 -15.92 17.44 -13.88
N MET A 45 -15.20 16.36 -14.20
CA MET A 45 -14.24 16.33 -15.32
C MET A 45 -14.92 16.59 -16.66
N ARG A 46 -16.07 15.95 -16.90
CA ARG A 46 -16.86 16.13 -18.13
C ARG A 46 -17.34 17.57 -18.31
N ARG A 47 -17.75 18.21 -17.23
CA ARG A 47 -18.29 19.57 -17.24
C ARG A 47 -17.22 20.65 -17.35
N TYR A 48 -16.08 20.44 -16.71
CA TYR A 48 -14.93 21.34 -16.72
C TYR A 48 -13.73 20.60 -17.33
N PRO A 49 -13.73 20.40 -18.66
CA PRO A 49 -12.62 19.74 -19.34
C PRO A 49 -11.37 20.62 -19.30
N LEU A 50 -10.20 19.99 -19.16
CA LEU A 50 -8.91 20.66 -19.26
C LEU A 50 -8.55 20.99 -20.71
N ALA A 51 -7.47 21.75 -20.90
CA ALA A 51 -6.97 22.08 -22.23
C ALA A 51 -6.46 20.82 -22.96
N PRO A 52 -6.44 20.82 -24.31
CA PRO A 52 -5.87 19.70 -25.06
C PRO A 52 -4.43 19.39 -24.63
N LEU A 53 -4.11 18.11 -24.47
CA LEU A 53 -2.81 17.59 -24.01
C LEU A 53 -2.43 17.93 -22.56
N GLU A 54 -3.31 18.59 -21.81
CA GLU A 54 -3.13 18.74 -20.36
C GLU A 54 -3.60 17.46 -19.65
N ASN A 55 -2.81 17.00 -18.67
CA ASN A 55 -3.16 15.80 -17.91
C ASN A 55 -4.01 16.16 -16.69
N GLU A 56 -5.05 15.38 -16.42
CA GLU A 56 -5.69 15.33 -15.10
C GLU A 56 -4.71 14.74 -14.10
N ILE A 57 -4.62 15.32 -12.90
CA ILE A 57 -3.86 14.73 -11.80
C ILE A 57 -4.82 14.13 -10.78
N ALA A 58 -4.72 12.82 -10.58
CA ALA A 58 -5.50 12.09 -9.58
C ALA A 58 -4.58 11.47 -8.51
N LEU A 59 -4.73 11.92 -7.27
CA LEU A 59 -4.06 11.35 -6.11
C LEU A 59 -4.92 10.23 -5.53
N VAL A 60 -4.39 9.01 -5.52
CA VAL A 60 -5.08 7.81 -5.00
C VAL A 60 -4.13 7.01 -4.11
N GLN A 61 -4.68 6.18 -3.22
CA GLN A 61 -3.86 5.33 -2.34
C GLN A 61 -3.46 3.99 -2.95
N SER A 62 -4.13 3.52 -4.01
CA SER A 62 -3.86 2.20 -4.59
C SER A 62 -4.08 2.16 -6.10
N ASN A 63 -3.40 1.24 -6.77
CA ASN A 63 -3.62 0.98 -8.19
C ASN A 63 -5.04 0.45 -8.47
N GLY A 64 -5.66 -0.27 -7.53
CA GLY A 64 -7.05 -0.71 -7.67
C GLY A 64 -8.03 0.46 -7.83
N ILE A 65 -7.90 1.48 -6.98
CA ILE A 65 -8.71 2.71 -7.07
C ILE A 65 -8.39 3.47 -8.37
N ALA A 66 -7.11 3.51 -8.77
CA ALA A 66 -6.70 4.11 -10.04
C ALA A 66 -7.42 3.48 -11.24
N GLN A 67 -7.45 2.15 -11.31
CA GLN A 67 -8.11 1.43 -12.39
C GLN A 67 -9.63 1.60 -12.32
N TRP A 68 -10.21 1.56 -11.12
CA TRP A 68 -11.65 1.76 -10.94
C TRP A 68 -12.12 3.15 -11.43
N LEU A 69 -11.35 4.20 -11.15
CA LEU A 69 -11.62 5.56 -11.65
C LEU A 69 -11.44 5.66 -13.18
N LYS A 70 -10.37 5.07 -13.72
CA LYS A 70 -10.12 5.03 -15.17
C LYS A 70 -11.22 4.29 -15.94
N LEU A 71 -11.69 3.17 -15.41
CA LEU A 71 -12.79 2.41 -16.02
C LEU A 71 -14.08 3.23 -16.02
N ALA A 72 -14.41 3.92 -14.92
CA ALA A 72 -15.58 4.79 -14.87
C ALA A 72 -15.50 5.97 -15.84
N LEU A 73 -14.31 6.54 -16.04
CA LEU A 73 -14.10 7.59 -17.06
C LEU A 73 -14.20 7.05 -18.49
N ALA A 74 -13.89 5.77 -18.71
CA ALA A 74 -13.98 5.11 -20.01
C ALA A 74 -15.38 4.54 -20.34
N GLU A 75 -16.31 4.53 -19.38
CA GLU A 75 -17.71 4.12 -19.62
C GLU A 75 -18.37 5.02 -20.68
N ASP A 76 -19.40 4.50 -21.35
CA ASP A 76 -20.05 5.17 -22.48
C ASP A 76 -20.60 6.55 -22.07
N ALA A 77 -20.33 7.57 -22.88
CA ALA A 77 -20.81 8.92 -22.63
C ALA A 77 -22.32 9.08 -22.87
N GLN A 78 -22.93 8.13 -23.59
CA GLN A 78 -24.37 8.13 -23.92
C GLN A 78 -25.26 7.50 -22.84
N ASP A 79 -24.68 6.83 -21.84
CA ASP A 79 -25.44 6.40 -20.67
C ASP A 79 -25.79 7.64 -19.81
N ASP A 80 -27.08 7.96 -19.68
CA ASP A 80 -27.60 9.05 -18.83
C ASP A 80 -27.04 8.96 -17.40
N ASP A 81 -26.71 10.10 -16.77
CA ASP A 81 -26.28 10.33 -15.36
C ASP A 81 -25.24 9.36 -14.72
N ASN A 82 -24.90 8.25 -15.36
CA ASN A 82 -24.01 7.17 -14.94
C ASN A 82 -22.94 6.88 -16.00
N GLY A 83 -23.05 7.50 -17.18
CA GLY A 83 -22.06 7.36 -18.25
C GLY A 83 -20.74 8.06 -17.93
N GLY A 84 -19.68 7.55 -18.58
CA GLY A 84 -18.34 8.11 -18.48
C GLY A 84 -18.09 9.25 -19.46
N CYS A 85 -16.83 9.41 -19.83
CA CYS A 85 -16.38 10.29 -20.91
C CYS A 85 -16.24 9.55 -22.24
N GLY A 86 -16.54 8.24 -22.30
CA GLY A 86 -16.29 7.35 -23.44
C GLY A 86 -14.82 6.96 -23.63
N ILE A 87 -13.89 7.62 -22.94
CA ILE A 87 -12.45 7.36 -22.99
C ILE A 87 -11.78 7.88 -21.72
N ALA A 88 -10.79 7.13 -21.21
CA ALA A 88 -9.89 7.58 -20.15
C ALA A 88 -8.46 7.69 -20.70
N ALA A 89 -8.04 8.92 -21.01
CA ALA A 89 -6.71 9.26 -21.48
C ALA A 89 -6.19 10.52 -20.77
N ALA A 90 -4.87 10.75 -20.78
CA ALA A 90 -4.25 11.91 -20.13
C ALA A 90 -4.60 12.04 -18.63
N ILE A 91 -4.64 10.92 -17.89
CA ILE A 91 -4.83 10.92 -16.43
C ILE A 91 -3.56 10.42 -15.77
N GLU A 92 -2.88 11.32 -15.08
CA GLU A 92 -1.69 11.02 -14.30
C GLU A 92 -2.10 10.67 -12.87
N VAL A 93 -2.02 9.37 -12.56
CA VAL A 93 -2.32 8.86 -11.24
C VAL A 93 -1.06 8.78 -10.40
N GLN A 94 -1.04 9.46 -9.25
CA GLN A 94 0.12 9.54 -8.37
C GLN A 94 -0.22 9.21 -6.93
N LEU A 95 0.78 8.77 -6.16
CA LEU A 95 0.69 8.72 -4.70
C LEU A 95 0.85 10.13 -4.13
N PRO A 96 0.15 10.50 -3.03
CA PRO A 96 0.24 11.83 -2.45
C PRO A 96 1.67 12.27 -2.14
N GLY A 97 2.50 11.38 -1.56
CA GLY A 97 3.88 11.72 -1.21
C GLY A 97 4.75 12.11 -2.41
N SER A 98 4.62 11.37 -3.53
CA SER A 98 5.34 11.66 -4.78
C SER A 98 4.87 12.97 -5.43
N PHE A 99 3.56 13.23 -5.37
CA PHE A 99 3.00 14.50 -5.87
C PHE A 99 3.48 15.69 -5.04
N MET A 100 3.45 15.59 -3.70
CA MET A 100 3.96 16.65 -2.81
C MET A 100 5.41 16.99 -3.12
N TRP A 101 6.27 15.99 -3.29
CA TRP A 101 7.67 16.23 -3.61
C TRP A 101 7.84 16.94 -4.96
N THR A 102 7.11 16.50 -5.98
CA THR A 102 7.08 17.18 -7.29
C THR A 102 6.63 18.63 -7.17
N LEU A 103 5.59 18.88 -6.36
CA LEU A 103 5.05 20.21 -6.11
C LEU A 103 6.07 21.11 -5.40
N TYR A 104 6.76 20.60 -4.37
CA TYR A 104 7.81 21.34 -3.67
C TYR A 104 8.93 21.77 -4.62
N ARG A 105 9.39 20.84 -5.48
CA ARG A 105 10.42 21.11 -6.49
C ARG A 105 9.97 22.17 -7.51
N ARG A 106 8.69 22.19 -7.90
CA ARG A 106 8.16 23.21 -8.83
C ARG A 106 8.11 24.60 -8.22
N ILE A 107 7.73 24.73 -6.95
CA ILE A 107 7.60 26.03 -6.28
C ILE A 107 8.94 26.59 -5.79
N LEU A 108 9.80 25.75 -5.21
CA LEU A 108 11.06 26.18 -4.63
C LEU A 108 12.22 26.16 -5.64
N GLY A 109 12.09 25.40 -6.73
CA GLY A 109 13.08 25.31 -7.80
C GLY A 109 13.68 23.91 -7.91
N SER A 110 13.70 23.37 -9.13
CA SER A 110 14.18 22.01 -9.41
C SER A 110 15.67 21.80 -9.19
N ASP A 111 16.43 22.90 -9.23
CA ASP A 111 17.88 22.92 -9.06
C ASP A 111 18.27 22.98 -7.57
N GLU A 112 17.39 23.54 -6.73
CA GLU A 112 17.63 23.63 -5.29
C GLU A 112 17.22 22.35 -4.56
N ILE A 113 16.14 21.71 -5.01
CA ILE A 113 15.62 20.49 -4.39
C ILE A 113 15.94 19.28 -5.27
N PRO A 114 16.73 18.31 -4.77
CA PRO A 114 17.11 17.13 -5.54
C PRO A 114 15.89 16.26 -5.88
N GLN A 115 16.03 15.45 -6.93
CA GLN A 115 14.96 14.50 -7.33
C GLN A 115 14.63 13.51 -6.21
N THR A 116 15.64 13.07 -5.47
CA THR A 116 15.54 12.17 -4.31
C THR A 116 16.10 12.88 -3.08
N SER A 117 15.37 12.86 -1.96
CA SER A 117 15.88 13.45 -0.72
C SER A 117 17.00 12.58 -0.15
N LEU A 118 18.03 13.22 0.42
CA LEU A 118 19.11 12.54 1.14
C LEU A 118 18.61 11.81 2.39
N LEU A 119 17.42 12.18 2.87
CA LEU A 119 16.74 11.61 4.02
C LEU A 119 15.53 10.73 3.64
N ASP A 120 15.43 10.34 2.36
CA ASP A 120 14.49 9.29 1.96
C ASP A 120 14.92 7.93 2.52
N LYS A 121 13.97 6.99 2.65
CA LYS A 121 14.17 5.64 3.20
C LYS A 121 15.44 4.96 2.68
N THR A 122 15.58 4.81 1.36
CA THR A 122 16.69 4.04 0.76
C THR A 122 18.06 4.67 1.04
N PRO A 123 18.30 5.97 0.79
CA PRO A 123 19.53 6.64 1.22
C PRO A 123 19.80 6.52 2.73
N LEU A 124 18.78 6.67 3.58
CA LEU A 124 18.91 6.52 5.03
C LEU A 124 19.34 5.11 5.43
N THR A 125 18.79 4.06 4.82
CA THR A 125 19.19 2.67 5.10
C THR A 125 20.70 2.49 4.93
N TRP A 126 21.26 2.95 3.81
CA TRP A 126 22.69 2.81 3.53
C TRP A 126 23.57 3.73 4.38
N ARG A 127 23.07 4.92 4.72
CA ARG A 127 23.75 5.85 5.62
C ARG A 127 23.84 5.26 7.03
N LEU A 128 22.75 4.72 7.54
CA LEU A 128 22.70 4.02 8.83
C LEU A 128 23.60 2.78 8.85
N MET A 129 23.63 2.01 7.75
CA MET A 129 24.57 0.89 7.59
C MET A 129 26.03 1.30 7.80
N ARG A 130 26.40 2.50 7.33
CA ARG A 130 27.75 3.06 7.49
C ARG A 130 27.96 3.70 8.87
N LEU A 131 26.98 4.40 9.41
CA LEU A 131 27.11 5.20 10.64
C LEU A 131 27.06 4.35 11.92
N LEU A 132 26.16 3.36 12.00
CA LEU A 132 25.94 2.58 13.22
C LEU A 132 27.23 2.02 13.83
N PRO A 133 28.19 1.44 13.08
CA PRO A 133 29.45 0.94 13.64
C PRO A 133 30.29 1.99 14.37
N ALA A 134 30.22 3.26 13.95
CA ALA A 134 30.94 4.36 14.59
C ALA A 134 30.22 4.93 15.82
N LEU A 135 28.89 4.72 15.90
CA LEU A 135 28.03 5.29 16.96
C LEU A 135 27.78 4.33 18.13
N ILE A 136 27.80 3.02 17.90
CA ILE A 136 27.39 2.01 18.90
C ILE A 136 28.20 2.02 20.21
N ASN A 137 29.40 2.58 20.21
CA ASN A 137 30.25 2.69 21.40
C ASN A 137 30.14 4.05 22.11
N GLN A 138 29.26 4.94 21.63
CA GLN A 138 29.00 6.24 22.24
C GLN A 138 27.91 6.13 23.33
N PRO A 139 27.83 7.09 24.26
CA PRO A 139 26.78 7.12 25.27
C PRO A 139 25.38 7.04 24.66
N HIS A 140 24.43 6.43 25.38
CA HIS A 140 23.03 6.21 24.99
C HIS A 140 22.77 5.08 23.98
N PHE A 141 23.78 4.63 23.23
CA PHE A 141 23.64 3.58 22.21
C PHE A 141 23.71 2.15 22.76
N GLU A 142 23.72 1.95 24.08
CA GLU A 142 23.86 0.62 24.70
C GLU A 142 22.82 -0.40 24.22
N PRO A 143 21.54 -0.04 23.99
CA PRO A 143 20.56 -0.98 23.43
C PRO A 143 20.92 -1.46 22.01
N LEU A 144 21.40 -0.55 21.15
CA LEU A 144 21.80 -0.91 19.79
C LEU A 144 23.08 -1.72 19.78
N GLN A 145 24.03 -1.39 20.65
CA GLN A 145 25.27 -2.13 20.83
C GLN A 145 25.00 -3.59 21.18
N ARG A 146 24.11 -3.85 22.15
CA ARG A 146 23.70 -5.20 22.55
C ARG A 146 23.06 -5.97 21.39
N PHE A 147 22.22 -5.30 20.61
CA PHE A 147 21.55 -5.92 19.46
C PHE A 147 22.54 -6.29 18.34
N LEU A 148 23.52 -5.42 18.07
CA LEU A 148 24.52 -5.58 17.01
C LEU A 148 25.74 -6.41 17.42
N THR A 149 25.73 -6.96 18.64
CA THR A 149 26.75 -7.92 19.07
C THR A 149 26.63 -9.21 18.25
N ASP A 150 27.77 -9.78 17.85
CA ASP A 150 27.87 -10.99 17.03
C ASP A 150 27.07 -10.92 15.70
N ASP A 151 27.29 -9.85 14.92
CA ASP A 151 26.72 -9.63 13.59
C ASP A 151 27.76 -9.85 12.48
N THR A 152 28.20 -11.11 12.32
CA THR A 152 29.29 -11.46 11.40
C THR A 152 28.90 -11.33 9.92
N ASP A 153 27.62 -11.51 9.58
CA ASP A 153 27.08 -11.45 8.22
C ASP A 153 26.39 -10.11 7.89
N LEU A 154 26.50 -9.11 8.79
CA LEU A 154 25.88 -7.78 8.68
C LEU A 154 24.34 -7.78 8.57
N ARG A 155 23.69 -8.92 8.78
CA ARG A 155 22.25 -9.06 8.60
C ARG A 155 21.48 -8.26 9.63
N LYS A 156 21.89 -8.32 10.91
CA LYS A 156 21.22 -7.56 11.98
C LYS A 156 21.37 -6.07 11.72
N ARG A 157 22.56 -5.61 11.29
CA ARG A 157 22.81 -4.21 10.95
C ARG A 157 21.94 -3.72 9.80
N TYR A 158 21.80 -4.52 8.74
CA TYR A 158 20.95 -4.18 7.60
C TYR A 158 19.48 -4.08 7.99
N GLN A 159 18.95 -5.10 8.66
CA GLN A 159 17.55 -5.10 9.11
C GLN A 159 17.25 -3.96 10.08
N LEU A 160 18.19 -3.65 10.99
CA LEU A 160 18.05 -2.52 11.89
C LEU A 160 18.04 -1.20 11.11
N SER A 161 18.96 -1.02 10.17
CA SER A 161 19.06 0.19 9.35
C SER A 161 17.82 0.40 8.49
N GLU A 162 17.24 -0.67 7.95
CA GLU A 162 15.96 -0.62 7.21
C GLU A 162 14.83 -0.15 8.14
N ARG A 163 14.63 -0.81 9.28
CA ARG A 163 13.58 -0.44 10.25
C ARG A 163 13.74 0.97 10.80
N LEU A 164 14.97 1.41 11.04
CA LEU A 164 15.27 2.76 11.50
C LEU A 164 15.01 3.79 10.40
N SER A 165 15.38 3.49 9.15
CA SER A 165 15.06 4.36 8.01
C SER A 165 13.55 4.51 7.81
N ASP A 166 12.79 3.42 7.97
CA ASP A 166 11.32 3.46 7.96
C ASP A 166 10.76 4.35 9.07
N LEU A 167 11.30 4.23 10.28
CA LEU A 167 10.85 5.00 11.43
C LEU A 167 11.15 6.50 11.27
N PHE A 168 12.34 6.86 10.80
CA PHE A 168 12.71 8.26 10.55
C PHE A 168 11.94 8.86 9.37
N ASP A 169 11.65 8.09 8.32
CA ASP A 169 10.77 8.54 7.23
C ASP A 169 9.36 8.86 7.76
N GLN A 170 8.81 8.01 8.64
CA GLN A 170 7.53 8.28 9.31
C GLN A 170 7.59 9.52 10.20
N TYR A 171 8.66 9.69 10.99
CA TYR A 171 8.81 10.88 11.83
C TYR A 171 8.88 12.17 11.01
N GLN A 172 9.56 12.17 9.87
CA GLN A 172 9.63 13.35 8.99
C GLN A 172 8.24 13.83 8.52
N VAL A 173 7.28 12.91 8.38
CA VAL A 173 5.93 13.19 7.91
C VAL A 173 4.96 13.48 9.06
N TYR A 174 5.01 12.70 10.14
CA TYR A 174 4.00 12.73 11.21
C TYR A 174 4.46 13.41 12.50
N ARG A 175 5.76 13.54 12.74
CA ARG A 175 6.36 14.04 13.98
C ARG A 175 7.61 14.89 13.72
N ALA A 176 7.48 15.84 12.79
CA ALA A 176 8.56 16.77 12.46
C ALA A 176 9.03 17.56 13.69
N ASP A 177 8.11 17.86 14.60
CA ASP A 177 8.33 18.50 15.89
C ASP A 177 9.30 17.72 16.81
N TRP A 178 9.25 16.38 16.80
CA TRP A 178 10.22 15.55 17.52
C TRP A 178 11.62 15.68 16.91
N LEU A 179 11.70 15.63 15.58
CA LEU A 179 12.96 15.75 14.85
C LEU A 179 13.61 17.14 15.03
N GLU A 180 12.80 18.19 15.14
CA GLU A 180 13.25 19.56 15.45
C GLU A 180 13.85 19.66 16.86
N ASP A 181 13.16 19.12 17.87
CA ASP A 181 13.67 19.08 19.25
C ASP A 181 14.98 18.28 19.33
N TRP A 182 15.04 17.13 18.66
CA TRP A 182 16.24 16.30 18.64
C TRP A 182 17.39 16.98 17.91
N ALA A 183 17.14 17.67 16.79
CA ALA A 183 18.14 18.47 16.10
C ALA A 183 18.70 19.59 16.99
N ALA A 184 17.87 20.18 17.86
CA ALA A 184 18.28 21.17 18.85
C ALA A 184 18.99 20.57 20.08
N GLY A 185 19.18 19.25 20.14
CA GLY A 185 19.83 18.55 21.26
C GLY A 185 18.91 18.28 22.46
N LEU A 186 17.60 18.43 22.31
CA LEU A 186 16.63 18.18 23.38
C LEU A 186 16.15 16.72 23.33
N HIS A 187 16.44 15.94 24.37
CA HIS A 187 15.97 14.55 24.49
C HIS A 187 14.51 14.47 24.98
N GLN A 188 13.58 14.90 24.14
CA GLN A 188 12.16 14.93 24.49
C GLN A 188 11.28 14.53 23.30
N LEU A 189 10.05 14.14 23.62
CA LEU A 189 8.95 13.98 22.68
C LEU A 189 7.93 15.05 22.99
N ARG A 190 7.20 15.51 22.00
CA ARG A 190 5.98 16.30 22.22
C ARG A 190 4.79 15.38 22.17
N ASP A 191 3.92 15.47 23.17
CA ASP A 191 2.64 14.78 23.12
C ASP A 191 1.71 15.46 22.08
N GLY A 192 0.50 14.92 21.90
CA GLY A 192 -0.46 15.53 20.98
C GLY A 192 -0.82 16.99 21.32
N ARG A 193 -0.53 17.46 22.53
CA ARG A 193 -0.76 18.84 23.02
C ARG A 193 0.46 19.74 22.81
N GLY A 194 1.52 19.24 22.19
CA GLY A 194 2.79 19.93 22.05
C GLY A 194 3.58 20.04 23.35
N GLN A 195 3.16 19.36 24.42
CA GLN A 195 3.84 19.42 25.71
C GLN A 195 5.09 18.53 25.67
N PRO A 196 6.26 19.04 26.11
CA PRO A 196 7.48 18.28 26.12
C PRO A 196 7.44 17.20 27.19
N ARG A 197 7.80 15.98 26.81
CA ARG A 197 7.97 14.82 27.67
C ARG A 197 9.39 14.27 27.48
N PRO A 198 10.22 14.24 28.53
CA PRO A 198 11.60 13.77 28.39
C PRO A 198 11.64 12.30 27.98
N LEU A 199 12.62 11.95 27.14
CA LEU A 199 12.95 10.56 26.81
C LEU A 199 13.59 9.89 28.01
N SER A 200 13.29 8.61 28.22
CA SER A 200 14.07 7.77 29.13
C SER A 200 15.49 7.61 28.59
N THR A 201 16.49 7.46 29.46
CA THR A 201 17.91 7.29 29.07
C THR A 201 18.12 6.20 28.00
N ALA A 202 17.37 5.09 28.08
CA ALA A 202 17.43 3.98 27.12
C ALA A 202 16.85 4.29 25.73
N ASN A 203 16.17 5.42 25.54
CA ASN A 203 15.55 5.85 24.28
C ASN A 203 16.23 7.10 23.69
N CYS A 204 17.17 7.72 24.41
CA CYS A 204 17.92 8.88 23.92
C CYS A 204 18.71 8.59 22.64
N TRP A 205 19.05 7.32 22.36
CA TRP A 205 19.74 6.94 21.13
C TRP A 205 19.01 7.35 19.86
N GLN A 206 17.66 7.45 19.84
CA GLN A 206 16.94 7.89 18.64
C GLN A 206 17.26 9.35 18.31
N ALA A 207 17.27 10.21 19.33
CA ALA A 207 17.60 11.62 19.20
C ALA A 207 19.08 11.82 18.83
N GLU A 208 19.99 11.09 19.49
CA GLU A 208 21.42 11.11 19.15
C GLU A 208 21.70 10.59 17.73
N LEU A 209 21.02 9.53 17.32
CA LEU A 209 21.15 8.98 15.96
C LEU A 209 20.63 9.96 14.92
N TRP A 210 19.51 10.64 15.18
CA TRP A 210 19.01 11.69 14.30
C TRP A 210 20.01 12.84 14.15
N ARG A 211 20.61 13.30 15.25
CA ARG A 211 21.69 14.30 15.19
C ARG A 211 22.90 13.82 14.40
N ALA A 212 23.35 12.60 14.62
CA ALA A 212 24.46 12.02 13.86
C ALA A 212 24.13 11.92 12.35
N LEU A 213 22.88 11.64 11.99
CA LEU A 213 22.43 11.68 10.60
C LEU A 213 22.50 13.09 10.03
N LEU A 214 22.05 14.10 10.78
CA LEU A 214 22.10 15.51 10.38
C LEU A 214 23.54 16.00 10.20
N ASP A 215 24.45 15.66 11.13
CA ASP A 215 25.87 16.00 11.04
C ASP A 215 26.52 15.38 9.80
N ASP A 216 26.11 14.16 9.43
CA ASP A 216 26.64 13.43 8.27
C ASP A 216 26.09 13.92 6.93
N VAL A 217 24.86 14.45 6.87
CA VAL A 217 24.34 15.12 5.65
C VAL A 217 24.73 16.59 5.54
N GLY A 218 25.15 17.22 6.64
CA GLY A 218 25.51 18.63 6.71
C GLY A 218 24.32 19.59 6.60
N ALA A 219 24.60 20.89 6.71
CA ALA A 219 23.58 21.95 6.71
C ALA A 219 22.76 22.00 5.41
N GLU A 220 23.39 21.74 4.26
CA GLU A 220 22.70 21.66 2.97
C GLU A 220 21.73 20.48 2.92
N GLY A 221 22.11 19.31 3.43
CA GLY A 221 21.22 18.15 3.50
C GLY A 221 20.06 18.34 4.49
N MET A 222 20.27 19.09 5.57
CA MET A 222 19.22 19.49 6.50
C MET A 222 18.19 20.42 5.85
N ALA A 223 18.65 21.39 5.06
CA ALA A 223 17.77 22.30 4.31
C ALA A 223 16.90 21.56 3.26
N GLN A 224 17.34 20.37 2.85
CA GLN A 224 16.64 19.47 1.92
C GLN A 224 15.79 18.40 2.63
N SER A 225 15.69 18.42 3.96
CA SER A 225 14.79 17.54 4.72
C SER A 225 13.34 17.80 4.35
N ARG A 226 12.48 16.77 4.41
CA ARG A 226 11.06 16.92 4.04
C ARG A 226 10.35 17.99 4.87
N ALA A 227 10.61 18.04 6.18
CA ALA A 227 10.05 19.05 7.08
C ALA A 227 10.55 20.47 6.76
N GLY A 228 11.85 20.65 6.54
CA GLY A 228 12.44 21.95 6.18
C GLY A 228 11.94 22.46 4.82
N VAL A 229 11.90 21.57 3.83
CA VAL A 229 11.36 21.85 2.49
C VAL A 229 9.88 22.26 2.56
N HIS A 230 9.08 21.53 3.35
CA HIS A 230 7.66 21.83 3.51
C HIS A 230 7.43 23.23 4.10
N ARG A 231 8.16 23.61 5.17
CA ARG A 231 8.05 24.94 5.77
C ARG A 231 8.35 26.06 4.77
N ARG A 232 9.46 25.94 4.04
CA ARG A 232 9.86 26.89 2.99
C ARG A 232 8.82 26.96 1.87
N PHE A 233 8.24 25.83 1.50
CA PHE A 233 7.17 25.76 0.50
C PHE A 233 5.97 26.59 0.96
N ILE A 234 5.50 26.40 2.20
CA ILE A 234 4.35 27.13 2.76
C ILE A 234 4.62 28.64 2.79
N GLU A 235 5.81 29.05 3.24
CA GLU A 235 6.21 30.46 3.23
C GLU A 235 6.25 31.04 1.81
N ARG A 236 6.80 30.30 0.84
CA ARG A 236 6.93 30.75 -0.55
C ARG A 236 5.55 30.88 -1.21
N ILE A 237 4.75 29.81 -1.20
CA ILE A 237 3.41 29.79 -1.81
C ILE A 237 2.43 30.72 -1.06
N GLY A 238 2.69 30.96 0.23
CA GLY A 238 2.00 31.94 1.06
C GLY A 238 2.09 33.36 0.50
N ASN A 239 3.29 33.76 0.08
CA ASN A 239 3.62 35.11 -0.38
C ASN A 239 3.46 35.34 -1.89
N MET A 240 3.13 34.30 -2.65
CA MET A 240 2.93 34.41 -4.10
C MET A 240 1.54 34.97 -4.44
N THR A 241 1.50 35.84 -5.45
CA THR A 241 0.26 36.41 -6.00
C THR A 241 -0.08 35.85 -7.38
N GLU A 242 0.91 35.32 -8.10
CA GLU A 242 0.76 34.75 -9.44
C GLU A 242 1.12 33.27 -9.45
N ALA A 243 0.42 32.50 -10.29
CA ALA A 243 0.67 31.08 -10.45
C ALA A 243 1.99 30.86 -11.20
N PRO A 244 2.94 30.09 -10.65
CA PRO A 244 4.15 29.73 -11.37
C PRO A 244 3.83 28.83 -12.57
N PRO A 245 4.64 28.87 -13.63
CA PRO A 245 4.41 28.09 -14.82
C PRO A 245 4.47 26.59 -14.51
N GLY A 246 3.54 25.84 -15.10
CA GLY A 246 3.49 24.39 -14.97
C GLY A 246 2.85 23.89 -13.68
N LEU A 247 2.14 24.69 -12.89
CA LEU A 247 1.22 24.09 -11.92
C LEU A 247 0.06 23.38 -12.63
N PRO A 248 -0.46 22.28 -12.08
CA PRO A 248 -1.64 21.63 -12.64
C PRO A 248 -2.86 22.54 -12.52
N SER A 249 -3.72 22.60 -13.53
CA SER A 249 -4.98 23.35 -13.39
C SER A 249 -5.91 22.73 -12.35
N ARG A 250 -5.89 21.39 -12.23
CA ARG A 250 -6.72 20.63 -11.30
C ARG A 250 -5.97 19.45 -10.68
N VAL A 251 -6.21 19.23 -9.38
CA VAL A 251 -5.77 18.06 -8.64
C VAL A 251 -6.99 17.44 -7.95
N ILE A 252 -7.20 16.14 -8.16
CA ILE A 252 -8.29 15.38 -7.56
C ILE A 252 -7.70 14.39 -6.57
N VAL A 253 -8.18 14.42 -5.33
CA VAL A 253 -7.81 13.45 -4.31
C VAL A 253 -8.99 12.51 -4.12
N PHE A 254 -8.78 11.22 -4.39
CA PHE A 254 -9.88 10.26 -4.43
C PHE A 254 -9.55 8.95 -3.71
N GLY A 255 -10.48 8.48 -2.88
CA GLY A 255 -10.36 7.18 -2.19
C GLY A 255 -9.22 7.14 -1.17
N ILE A 256 -8.89 8.28 -0.57
CA ILE A 256 -7.85 8.41 0.44
C ILE A 256 -8.52 8.57 1.81
N SER A 257 -8.27 7.62 2.72
CA SER A 257 -8.86 7.61 4.08
C SER A 257 -8.06 8.40 5.12
N SER A 258 -6.84 8.83 4.77
CA SER A 258 -6.00 9.69 5.59
C SER A 258 -4.90 10.36 4.77
N LEU A 259 -4.65 11.64 5.04
CA LEU A 259 -3.47 12.38 4.60
C LEU A 259 -2.72 12.98 5.79
N PRO A 260 -1.39 13.09 5.74
CA PRO A 260 -0.63 13.88 6.71
C PRO A 260 -1.01 15.37 6.65
N ALA A 261 -0.91 16.06 7.79
CA ALA A 261 -1.13 17.51 7.89
C ALA A 261 -0.34 18.31 6.85
N GLN A 262 0.95 18.01 6.71
CA GLN A 262 1.81 18.65 5.70
C GLN A 262 1.29 18.51 4.27
N ALA A 263 0.72 17.35 3.92
CA ALA A 263 0.16 17.15 2.58
C ALA A 263 -1.11 17.99 2.38
N LEU A 264 -1.94 18.11 3.41
CA LEU A 264 -3.13 18.93 3.37
C LEU A 264 -2.80 20.44 3.30
N GLU A 265 -1.85 20.90 4.12
CA GLU A 265 -1.35 22.28 4.09
C GLU A 265 -0.77 22.62 2.71
N ALA A 266 -0.04 21.68 2.10
CA ALA A 266 0.52 21.87 0.77
C ALA A 266 -0.56 21.97 -0.32
N LEU A 267 -1.59 21.11 -0.25
CA LEU A 267 -2.75 21.16 -1.14
C LEU A 267 -3.57 22.44 -0.95
N ALA A 268 -3.75 22.89 0.29
CA ALA A 268 -4.43 24.16 0.60
C ALA A 268 -3.63 25.36 0.07
N GLY A 269 -2.30 25.33 0.14
CA GLY A 269 -1.43 26.33 -0.49
C GLY A 269 -1.58 26.33 -2.01
N LEU A 270 -1.60 25.14 -2.64
CA LEU A 270 -1.79 24.97 -4.08
C LEU A 270 -3.15 25.49 -4.56
N ALA A 271 -4.19 25.35 -3.73
CA ALA A 271 -5.56 25.74 -4.04
C ALA A 271 -5.75 27.25 -4.34
N LYS A 272 -4.76 28.09 -4.04
CA LYS A 272 -4.72 29.49 -4.48
C LYS A 272 -4.63 29.64 -6.00
N PHE A 273 -4.00 28.68 -6.67
CA PHE A 273 -3.66 28.75 -8.10
C PHE A 273 -4.31 27.62 -8.92
N SER A 274 -4.66 26.52 -8.26
CA SER A 274 -5.25 25.34 -8.88
C SER A 274 -6.56 24.98 -8.22
N GLN A 275 -7.41 24.22 -8.89
CA GLN A 275 -8.54 23.59 -8.23
C GLN A 275 -8.10 22.30 -7.56
N VAL A 276 -8.38 22.18 -6.27
CA VAL A 276 -8.10 20.97 -5.50
C VAL A 276 -9.43 20.39 -5.04
N LEU A 277 -9.82 19.24 -5.58
CA LEU A 277 -11.06 18.54 -5.25
C LEU A 277 -10.76 17.28 -4.44
N LEU A 278 -11.15 17.27 -3.17
CA LEU A 278 -10.99 16.13 -2.27
C LEU A 278 -12.33 15.40 -2.15
N CYS A 279 -12.38 14.17 -2.64
CA CYS A 279 -13.52 13.27 -2.50
C CYS A 279 -13.25 12.30 -1.35
N VAL A 280 -13.88 12.56 -0.21
CA VAL A 280 -13.59 11.92 1.07
C VAL A 280 -14.74 10.98 1.42
N HIS A 281 -14.41 9.71 1.63
CA HIS A 281 -15.38 8.75 2.12
C HIS A 281 -15.64 8.99 3.61
N ASN A 282 -16.86 9.41 3.95
CA ASN A 282 -17.30 9.61 5.33
C ASN A 282 -18.50 8.68 5.59
N PRO A 283 -18.39 7.69 6.50
CA PRO A 283 -19.46 6.75 6.74
C PRO A 283 -20.64 7.34 7.52
N CYS A 284 -20.50 8.55 8.10
CA CYS A 284 -21.49 9.18 8.96
C CYS A 284 -21.78 10.62 8.52
N ARG A 285 -23.06 11.01 8.49
CA ARG A 285 -23.48 12.37 8.11
C ARG A 285 -23.45 13.38 9.27
N HIS A 286 -23.47 12.87 10.50
CA HIS A 286 -23.42 13.66 11.72
C HIS A 286 -21.97 13.87 12.15
N HIS A 287 -21.69 14.99 12.81
CA HIS A 287 -20.37 15.24 13.37
C HIS A 287 -20.04 14.20 14.45
N TRP A 288 -19.08 13.32 14.15
CA TRP A 288 -18.73 12.17 15.00
C TRP A 288 -17.33 12.25 15.58
N THR A 289 -16.67 13.40 15.46
CA THR A 289 -15.25 13.51 15.78
C THR A 289 -14.92 13.74 17.26
N ASP A 290 -15.94 14.07 18.05
CA ASP A 290 -15.84 14.21 19.50
C ASP A 290 -15.96 12.86 20.27
N ILE A 291 -16.11 11.73 19.58
CA ILE A 291 -16.58 10.44 20.13
C ILE A 291 -15.44 9.53 20.67
N VAL A 292 -14.28 10.06 21.06
CA VAL A 292 -13.21 9.22 21.67
C VAL A 292 -12.57 9.92 22.87
N ALA A 293 -12.09 9.12 23.81
CA ALA A 293 -11.58 9.46 25.14
C ALA A 293 -10.51 10.59 25.25
N ASP A 294 -9.84 10.95 24.15
CA ASP A 294 -8.78 11.97 24.16
C ASP A 294 -9.37 13.38 24.03
N LYS A 295 -9.74 13.93 25.19
CA LYS A 295 -10.73 15.00 25.42
C LYS A 295 -10.44 16.44 24.95
N ASP A 296 -9.23 16.85 24.53
CA ASP A 296 -8.92 18.30 24.55
C ASP A 296 -8.32 18.94 23.29
N LEU A 297 -7.99 18.17 22.24
CA LEU A 297 -7.39 18.73 21.01
C LEU A 297 -8.40 19.27 19.98
N LEU A 298 -9.69 19.08 20.24
CA LEU A 298 -10.76 19.13 19.23
C LEU A 298 -11.62 20.40 19.30
N ARG A 299 -11.03 21.52 19.75
CA ARG A 299 -11.72 22.81 19.86
C ARG A 299 -11.53 23.69 18.62
N HIS A 300 -11.64 23.13 17.42
CA HIS A 300 -11.97 23.97 16.28
C HIS A 300 -13.43 24.44 16.45
N GLN A 301 -13.63 25.76 16.47
CA GLN A 301 -14.95 26.37 16.63
C GLN A 301 -15.86 26.13 15.41
N TYR A 302 -15.26 25.81 14.26
CA TYR A 302 -15.96 25.50 13.03
C TYR A 302 -16.14 23.98 12.91
N LYS A 303 -17.40 23.55 12.75
CA LYS A 303 -17.78 22.16 12.51
C LYS A 303 -18.64 22.15 11.27
N ARG A 304 -18.22 21.41 10.24
CA ARG A 304 -18.93 21.35 8.95
C ARG A 304 -20.30 20.67 9.07
N GLN A 305 -20.32 19.52 9.74
CA GLN A 305 -21.55 18.74 9.99
C GLN A 305 -22.21 19.15 11.30
N ALA A 306 -23.55 19.09 11.32
CA ALA A 306 -24.30 19.27 12.56
C ALA A 306 -24.08 18.07 13.50
N ARG A 307 -24.12 18.32 14.82
CA ARG A 307 -24.21 17.24 15.80
C ARG A 307 -25.60 16.63 15.77
N LYS A 308 -25.69 15.33 16.04
CA LYS A 308 -26.97 14.63 16.20
C LYS A 308 -27.80 15.27 17.32
N THR A 309 -29.10 15.43 17.11
CA THR A 309 -30.03 15.96 18.11
C THR A 309 -30.01 15.09 19.37
N GLY A 310 -29.88 15.71 20.55
CA GLY A 310 -29.80 15.01 21.84
C GLY A 310 -28.39 14.61 22.29
N MET A 311 -27.34 14.87 21.49
CA MET A 311 -25.96 14.59 21.87
C MET A 311 -25.43 15.59 22.91
N PRO A 312 -24.88 15.14 24.07
CA PRO A 312 -24.28 16.01 25.07
C PRO A 312 -23.11 16.83 24.52
N MET A 313 -22.91 18.05 25.04
CA MET A 313 -21.76 18.89 24.62
C MET A 313 -20.40 18.34 25.06
N ILE A 314 -20.37 17.61 26.18
CA ILE A 314 -19.20 16.95 26.74
C ILE A 314 -19.58 15.49 26.90
N LEU A 315 -18.88 14.61 26.17
CA LEU A 315 -19.05 13.17 26.27
C LEU A 315 -18.01 12.60 27.24
N ASP A 316 -18.47 11.79 28.19
CA ASP A 316 -17.55 10.99 28.98
C ASP A 316 -17.14 9.74 28.20
N PRO A 317 -15.84 9.39 28.09
CA PRO A 317 -15.39 8.21 27.38
C PRO A 317 -16.09 6.91 27.76
N GLN A 318 -16.46 6.77 29.04
CA GLN A 318 -17.17 5.60 29.52
C GLN A 318 -18.64 5.58 29.06
N ALA A 319 -19.22 6.74 28.74
CA ALA A 319 -20.60 6.91 28.25
C ALA A 319 -20.69 7.02 26.71
N LEU A 320 -19.57 6.92 25.97
CA LEU A 320 -19.56 7.04 24.50
C LEU A 320 -20.50 6.04 23.81
N HIS A 321 -20.60 4.81 24.35
CA HIS A 321 -21.48 3.78 23.80
C HIS A 321 -22.97 4.14 23.89
N GLN A 322 -23.35 5.12 24.71
CA GLN A 322 -24.74 5.57 24.90
C GLN A 322 -25.15 6.60 23.84
N HIS A 323 -24.19 7.21 23.17
CA HIS A 323 -24.43 8.35 22.27
C HIS A 323 -23.88 8.15 20.85
N ALA A 324 -23.25 7.01 20.58
CA ALA A 324 -22.63 6.73 19.29
C ALA A 324 -22.69 5.25 18.92
N HIS A 325 -22.58 4.98 17.62
CA HIS A 325 -22.50 3.62 17.11
C HIS A 325 -21.16 2.97 17.50
N PRO A 326 -21.15 1.80 18.17
CA PRO A 326 -19.94 1.22 18.76
C PRO A 326 -18.88 0.83 17.74
N LEU A 327 -19.27 0.37 16.55
CA LEU A 327 -18.31 0.03 15.49
C LEU A 327 -17.57 1.27 14.98
N LEU A 328 -18.26 2.40 14.84
CA LEU A 328 -17.64 3.64 14.38
C LEU A 328 -16.70 4.20 15.47
N ALA A 329 -17.09 4.10 16.74
CA ALA A 329 -16.23 4.48 17.85
C ALA A 329 -14.95 3.62 17.93
N ALA A 330 -15.06 2.31 17.69
CA ALA A 330 -13.93 1.38 17.77
C ALA A 330 -12.99 1.45 16.55
N TRP A 331 -13.53 1.57 15.34
CA TRP A 331 -12.76 1.45 14.10
C TRP A 331 -12.54 2.78 13.38
N GLY A 332 -13.29 3.84 13.72
CA GLY A 332 -13.28 5.11 13.02
C GLY A 332 -12.15 6.08 13.38
N LYS A 333 -11.24 5.74 14.30
CA LYS A 333 -10.21 6.67 14.81
C LYS A 333 -9.41 7.35 13.70
N GLN A 334 -8.96 6.60 12.68
CA GLN A 334 -8.18 7.16 11.57
C GLN A 334 -8.99 8.13 10.69
N GLY A 335 -10.20 7.74 10.29
CA GLY A 335 -11.07 8.58 9.46
C GLY A 335 -11.49 9.86 10.18
N ARG A 336 -11.72 9.77 11.49
CA ARG A 336 -11.97 10.91 12.36
C ARG A 336 -10.84 11.92 12.37
N ASP A 337 -9.62 11.46 12.64
CA ASP A 337 -8.46 12.33 12.73
C ASP A 337 -8.23 13.04 11.38
N TYR A 338 -8.50 12.35 10.27
CA TYR A 338 -8.47 12.93 8.93
C TYR A 338 -9.57 13.98 8.69
N ILE A 339 -10.84 13.69 9.00
CA ILE A 339 -11.95 14.64 8.82
C ILE A 339 -11.73 15.91 9.65
N ASN A 340 -11.26 15.78 10.89
CA ASN A 340 -10.92 16.92 11.73
C ASN A 340 -9.85 17.81 11.11
N LEU A 341 -8.81 17.18 10.55
CA LEU A 341 -7.73 17.88 9.89
C LEU A 341 -8.22 18.58 8.61
N LEU A 342 -9.19 18.01 7.89
CA LEU A 342 -9.82 18.66 6.74
C LEU A 342 -10.62 19.90 7.11
N ASP A 343 -11.39 19.84 8.21
CA ASP A 343 -12.24 20.95 8.68
C ASP A 343 -11.42 22.23 8.99
N SER A 344 -10.10 22.14 9.23
CA SER A 344 -9.26 23.33 9.46
C SER A 344 -8.87 24.09 8.19
N HIS A 345 -8.98 23.46 7.01
CA HIS A 345 -8.62 24.05 5.71
C HIS A 345 -9.82 24.29 4.79
N ASP A 346 -10.98 23.76 5.15
CA ASP A 346 -12.18 23.79 4.33
C ASP A 346 -13.03 25.04 4.61
N ASP A 347 -13.46 25.72 3.55
CA ASP A 347 -14.46 26.79 3.60
C ASP A 347 -15.61 26.48 2.63
N PRO A 348 -16.63 25.72 3.06
CA PRO A 348 -17.79 25.36 2.25
C PRO A 348 -18.50 26.54 1.60
N ARG A 349 -18.50 27.72 2.23
CA ARG A 349 -19.22 28.90 1.72
C ARG A 349 -18.61 29.38 0.40
N SER A 350 -17.31 29.18 0.20
CA SER A 350 -16.59 29.67 -0.97
C SER A 350 -16.96 28.94 -2.27
N TYR A 351 -17.39 27.68 -2.20
CA TYR A 351 -17.64 26.85 -3.39
C TYR A 351 -19.03 26.21 -3.45
N ARG A 352 -19.87 26.38 -2.42
CA ARG A 352 -21.24 25.85 -2.35
C ARG A 352 -22.09 26.17 -3.59
N SER A 353 -21.94 27.36 -4.16
CA SER A 353 -22.66 27.80 -5.36
C SER A 353 -22.33 27.00 -6.63
N SER A 354 -21.23 26.25 -6.62
CA SER A 354 -20.84 25.38 -7.74
C SER A 354 -21.64 24.08 -7.78
N PHE A 355 -22.30 23.71 -6.68
CA PHE A 355 -23.11 22.50 -6.55
C PHE A 355 -24.60 22.83 -6.72
N LYS A 356 -25.36 21.95 -7.37
CA LYS A 356 -26.83 22.13 -7.49
C LYS A 356 -27.48 22.03 -6.12
N ASP A 357 -28.51 22.84 -5.92
CA ASP A 357 -29.24 22.95 -4.66
C ASP A 357 -28.35 23.29 -3.46
N GLU A 358 -27.15 23.82 -3.71
CA GLU A 358 -26.15 24.14 -2.69
C GLU A 358 -25.74 22.94 -1.80
N ARG A 359 -26.01 21.71 -2.27
CA ARG A 359 -25.69 20.46 -1.59
C ARG A 359 -24.32 19.95 -2.01
N ILE A 360 -23.35 20.17 -1.13
CA ILE A 360 -21.96 19.76 -1.35
C ILE A 360 -21.78 18.28 -0.98
N ASP A 361 -22.30 17.88 0.17
CA ASP A 361 -22.07 16.54 0.72
C ASP A 361 -23.06 15.50 0.16
N LEU A 362 -22.53 14.32 -0.15
CA LEU A 362 -23.22 13.21 -0.80
C LEU A 362 -23.51 12.09 0.22
N PHE A 363 -24.48 12.34 1.09
CA PHE A 363 -25.00 11.33 2.00
C PHE A 363 -26.31 10.77 1.46
N SER A 364 -26.23 9.59 0.83
CA SER A 364 -27.40 8.90 0.31
C SER A 364 -28.07 8.04 1.39
N GLU A 365 -29.39 8.10 1.40
CA GLU A 365 -30.26 7.22 2.20
C GLU A 365 -30.65 6.02 1.35
N VAL A 366 -30.50 4.82 1.91
CA VAL A 366 -31.04 3.60 1.32
C VAL A 366 -32.05 3.07 2.32
N GLU A 367 -33.28 2.87 1.87
CA GLU A 367 -34.32 2.26 2.70
C GLU A 367 -33.84 0.88 3.20
N PRO A 368 -33.65 0.69 4.52
CA PRO A 368 -33.06 -0.54 5.02
C PRO A 368 -33.99 -1.73 4.86
N THR A 369 -33.58 -2.70 4.03
CA THR A 369 -34.36 -3.92 3.75
C THR A 369 -33.79 -5.18 4.38
N ASN A 370 -32.57 -5.11 4.89
CA ASN A 370 -31.83 -6.22 5.46
C ASN A 370 -30.86 -5.71 6.53
N LEU A 371 -30.29 -6.61 7.32
CA LEU A 371 -29.35 -6.38 8.40
C LEU A 371 -28.14 -5.57 7.95
N LEU A 372 -27.56 -5.84 6.77
CA LEU A 372 -26.44 -5.05 6.27
C LEU A 372 -26.85 -3.58 6.06
N ASN A 373 -28.02 -3.33 5.48
CA ASN A 373 -28.49 -1.96 5.28
C ASN A 373 -28.89 -1.29 6.60
N GLN A 374 -29.48 -2.01 7.55
CA GLN A 374 -29.76 -1.49 8.90
C GLN A 374 -28.47 -1.07 9.59
N LEU A 375 -27.43 -1.90 9.54
CA LEU A 375 -26.12 -1.59 10.10
C LEU A 375 -25.47 -0.37 9.42
N GLN A 376 -25.54 -0.30 8.08
CA GLN A 376 -25.02 0.84 7.32
C GLN A 376 -25.77 2.14 7.67
N ASP A 377 -27.09 2.07 7.83
CA ASP A 377 -27.93 3.20 8.20
C ASP A 377 -27.66 3.65 9.65
N ASP A 378 -27.48 2.71 10.58
CA ASP A 378 -27.12 3.02 11.97
C ASP A 378 -25.76 3.67 12.11
N ILE A 379 -24.77 3.27 11.29
CA ILE A 379 -23.48 3.95 11.20
C ILE A 379 -23.64 5.34 10.59
N LEU A 380 -24.44 5.47 9.53
CA LEU A 380 -24.72 6.73 8.83
C LEU A 380 -25.35 7.77 9.75
N GLU A 381 -26.31 7.33 10.56
CA GLU A 381 -27.13 8.12 11.48
C GLU A 381 -26.59 8.13 12.92
N LEU A 382 -25.40 7.58 13.13
CA LEU A 382 -24.70 7.55 14.41
C LEU A 382 -25.60 7.03 15.56
N ARG A 383 -26.34 5.94 15.32
CA ARG A 383 -27.29 5.40 16.30
C ARG A 383 -26.58 4.53 17.36
N PRO A 384 -26.83 4.76 18.66
CA PRO A 384 -26.42 3.84 19.71
C PRO A 384 -27.30 2.58 19.69
N LEU A 385 -26.84 1.53 20.38
CA LEU A 385 -27.47 0.21 20.34
C LEU A 385 -28.92 0.19 20.87
N ASP A 386 -29.25 1.06 21.83
CA ASP A 386 -30.61 1.11 22.39
C ASP A 386 -31.60 1.67 21.35
N GLU A 387 -31.21 2.73 20.63
CA GLU A 387 -31.99 3.29 19.52
C GLU A 387 -32.15 2.28 18.37
N THR A 388 -31.07 1.60 18.00
CA THR A 388 -31.08 0.49 17.01
C THR A 388 -32.11 -0.59 17.37
N ARG A 389 -32.18 -1.00 18.64
CA ARG A 389 -33.09 -2.05 19.12
C ARG A 389 -34.56 -1.61 19.17
N GLU A 390 -34.81 -0.31 19.33
CA GLU A 390 -36.16 0.26 19.31
C GLU A 390 -36.68 0.45 17.88
N ILE A 391 -35.80 0.86 16.96
CA ILE A 391 -36.18 1.16 15.56
C ILE A 391 -36.36 -0.13 14.74
N TRP A 392 -35.40 -1.05 14.82
CA TRP A 392 -35.37 -2.21 13.94
C TRP A 392 -36.05 -3.43 14.57
N PRO A 393 -36.87 -4.18 13.80
CA PRO A 393 -37.45 -5.41 14.29
C PRO A 393 -36.37 -6.49 14.47
N ALA A 394 -36.71 -7.55 15.21
CA ALA A 394 -35.86 -8.73 15.28
C ALA A 394 -35.66 -9.33 13.88
N ILE A 395 -34.41 -9.65 13.55
CA ILE A 395 -34.03 -10.19 12.24
C ILE A 395 -34.29 -11.70 12.21
N ASP A 396 -34.92 -12.18 11.13
CA ASP A 396 -34.99 -13.61 10.83
C ASP A 396 -33.71 -14.05 10.09
N PRO A 397 -32.82 -14.84 10.72
CA PRO A 397 -31.59 -15.29 10.08
C PRO A 397 -31.83 -16.31 8.95
N LEU A 398 -33.04 -16.86 8.76
CA LEU A 398 -33.31 -17.77 7.66
C LEU A 398 -33.56 -17.02 6.35
N GLU A 399 -34.23 -15.87 6.45
CA GLU A 399 -34.55 -14.99 5.32
C GLU A 399 -33.39 -14.04 5.00
N ASP A 400 -32.82 -13.40 6.03
CA ASP A 400 -31.73 -12.46 5.85
C ASP A 400 -30.37 -13.15 5.75
N ARG A 401 -29.71 -12.97 4.59
CA ARG A 401 -28.37 -13.52 4.30
C ARG A 401 -27.36 -12.43 3.94
N SER A 402 -27.67 -11.18 4.25
CA SER A 402 -26.82 -10.02 3.92
C SER A 402 -25.49 -10.04 4.67
N VAL A 403 -25.50 -10.50 5.93
CA VAL A 403 -24.30 -10.74 6.75
C VAL A 403 -24.31 -12.18 7.26
N ARG A 404 -23.21 -12.92 7.05
CA ARG A 404 -23.07 -14.32 7.46
C ARG A 404 -21.69 -14.59 8.05
N PHE A 405 -21.65 -15.48 9.03
CA PHE A 405 -20.42 -16.00 9.63
C PHE A 405 -20.32 -17.48 9.29
N HIS A 406 -19.17 -17.88 8.75
CA HIS A 406 -18.87 -19.27 8.41
C HIS A 406 -17.66 -19.73 9.23
N ILE A 407 -17.79 -20.89 9.87
CA ILE A 407 -16.70 -21.53 10.60
C ILE A 407 -16.30 -22.77 9.83
N ALA A 408 -15.03 -22.87 9.47
CA ALA A 408 -14.46 -24.00 8.77
C ALA A 408 -13.16 -24.46 9.47
N HIS A 409 -12.71 -25.67 9.13
CA HIS A 409 -11.62 -26.35 9.84
C HIS A 409 -10.26 -26.18 9.14
N SER A 410 -10.22 -25.56 7.96
CA SER A 410 -9.01 -25.31 7.18
C SER A 410 -9.26 -24.28 6.08
N ALA A 411 -8.19 -23.63 5.59
CA ALA A 411 -8.22 -22.71 4.45
C ALA A 411 -8.81 -23.37 3.19
N GLN A 412 -8.49 -24.65 2.94
CA GLN A 412 -9.09 -25.43 1.86
C GLN A 412 -10.62 -25.47 1.99
N ARG A 413 -11.13 -25.78 3.19
CA ARG A 413 -12.57 -25.89 3.42
C ARG A 413 -13.25 -24.52 3.40
N GLU A 414 -12.58 -23.46 3.84
CA GLU A 414 -13.09 -22.08 3.72
C GLU A 414 -13.34 -21.70 2.25
N VAL A 415 -12.38 -22.00 1.36
CA VAL A 415 -12.49 -21.70 -0.07
C VAL A 415 -13.59 -22.55 -0.74
N GLU A 416 -13.72 -23.83 -0.38
CA GLU A 416 -14.81 -24.68 -0.86
C GLU A 416 -16.19 -24.13 -0.45
N VAL A 417 -16.34 -23.77 0.83
CA VAL A 417 -17.59 -23.17 1.34
C VAL A 417 -17.88 -21.86 0.61
N LEU A 418 -16.86 -21.02 0.39
CA LEU A 418 -17.00 -19.78 -0.36
C LEU A 418 -17.48 -20.04 -1.80
N HIS A 419 -16.88 -21.00 -2.51
CA HIS A 419 -17.28 -21.37 -3.87
C HIS A 419 -18.75 -21.80 -3.93
N ASP A 420 -19.17 -22.69 -3.02
CA ASP A 420 -20.56 -23.14 -2.92
C ASP A 420 -21.53 -21.96 -2.64
N GLN A 421 -21.15 -21.04 -1.75
CA GLN A 421 -21.96 -19.85 -1.45
C GLN A 421 -22.08 -18.90 -2.65
N LEU A 422 -20.98 -18.70 -3.39
CA LEU A 422 -20.99 -17.86 -4.59
C LEU A 422 -21.85 -18.49 -5.70
N LEU A 423 -21.74 -19.80 -5.93
CA LEU A 423 -22.61 -20.51 -6.87
C LEU A 423 -24.08 -20.36 -6.50
N ALA A 424 -24.43 -20.55 -5.22
CA ALA A 424 -25.79 -20.37 -4.75
C ALA A 424 -26.31 -18.93 -4.99
N ARG A 425 -25.44 -17.92 -4.82
CA ARG A 425 -25.79 -16.51 -5.07
C ARG A 425 -25.97 -16.20 -6.55
N PHE A 426 -25.03 -16.62 -7.41
CA PHE A 426 -25.15 -16.44 -8.86
C PHE A 426 -26.35 -17.18 -9.45
N SER A 427 -26.70 -18.35 -8.90
CA SER A 427 -27.90 -19.08 -9.32
C SER A 427 -29.20 -18.39 -8.89
N LYS A 428 -29.19 -17.60 -7.81
CA LYS A 428 -30.37 -16.92 -7.27
C LYS A 428 -30.59 -15.55 -7.90
N ASP A 429 -29.52 -14.82 -8.18
CA ASP A 429 -29.56 -13.46 -8.75
C ASP A 429 -28.80 -13.40 -10.09
N PRO A 430 -29.50 -13.38 -11.23
CA PRO A 430 -28.89 -13.28 -12.56
C PRO A 430 -28.14 -11.96 -12.81
N ASN A 431 -28.40 -10.91 -12.03
CA ASN A 431 -27.74 -9.61 -12.20
C ASN A 431 -26.39 -9.54 -11.46
N LEU A 432 -26.14 -10.46 -10.51
CA LEU A 432 -24.88 -10.53 -9.79
C LEU A 432 -23.81 -11.14 -10.68
N ARG A 433 -22.77 -10.37 -11.00
CA ARG A 433 -21.66 -10.84 -11.84
C ARG A 433 -20.43 -11.11 -10.98
N PRO A 434 -19.52 -12.00 -11.40
CA PRO A 434 -18.27 -12.25 -10.67
C PRO A 434 -17.43 -11.00 -10.39
N ARG A 435 -17.49 -9.99 -11.28
CA ARG A 435 -16.79 -8.70 -11.09
C ARG A 435 -17.32 -7.86 -9.92
N ASP A 436 -18.54 -8.15 -9.46
CA ASP A 436 -19.20 -7.44 -8.36
C ASP A 436 -18.83 -8.06 -6.99
N VAL A 437 -17.97 -9.10 -6.98
CA VAL A 437 -17.54 -9.83 -5.78
C VAL A 437 -16.06 -9.57 -5.51
N ILE A 438 -15.74 -9.21 -4.25
CA ILE A 438 -14.37 -9.14 -3.75
C ILE A 438 -14.19 -10.13 -2.60
N VAL A 439 -13.07 -10.86 -2.62
CA VAL A 439 -12.66 -11.79 -1.56
C VAL A 439 -11.33 -11.31 -1.02
N MET A 440 -11.29 -10.98 0.27
CA MET A 440 -10.09 -10.48 0.94
C MET A 440 -9.65 -11.50 1.99
N VAL A 441 -8.35 -11.78 2.01
CA VAL A 441 -7.70 -12.64 3.00
C VAL A 441 -6.48 -11.92 3.59
N PRO A 442 -6.08 -12.20 4.85
CA PRO A 442 -4.93 -11.56 5.46
C PRO A 442 -3.60 -11.82 4.73
N ASP A 443 -3.46 -13.02 4.15
CA ASP A 443 -2.30 -13.44 3.37
C ASP A 443 -2.76 -14.23 2.13
N ILE A 444 -2.66 -13.59 0.97
CA ILE A 444 -3.08 -14.19 -0.30
C ILE A 444 -2.15 -15.30 -0.75
N ASP A 445 -0.87 -15.29 -0.34
CA ASP A 445 0.09 -16.28 -0.79
C ASP A 445 -0.17 -17.65 -0.16
N SER A 446 -0.60 -17.66 1.10
CA SER A 446 -1.08 -18.87 1.80
C SER A 446 -2.37 -19.44 1.21
N TYR A 447 -3.30 -18.60 0.74
CA TYR A 447 -4.60 -19.04 0.20
C TYR A 447 -4.57 -19.42 -1.29
N ALA A 448 -3.62 -18.90 -2.05
CA ALA A 448 -3.57 -19.09 -3.50
C ALA A 448 -3.61 -20.55 -3.98
N PRO A 449 -2.89 -21.51 -3.37
CA PRO A 449 -2.97 -22.91 -3.79
C PRO A 449 -4.38 -23.49 -3.61
N HIS A 450 -5.05 -23.14 -2.51
CA HIS A 450 -6.42 -23.56 -2.20
C HIS A 450 -7.43 -22.96 -3.19
N ILE A 451 -7.30 -21.67 -3.50
CA ILE A 451 -8.15 -21.01 -4.50
C ILE A 451 -7.98 -21.67 -5.87
N ARG A 452 -6.74 -21.95 -6.31
CA ARG A 452 -6.48 -22.63 -7.59
C ARG A 452 -7.02 -24.07 -7.59
N ALA A 453 -6.93 -24.79 -6.48
CA ALA A 453 -7.46 -26.14 -6.38
C ALA A 453 -8.99 -26.17 -6.52
N VAL A 454 -9.70 -25.22 -5.91
CA VAL A 454 -11.18 -25.19 -5.91
C VAL A 454 -11.73 -24.52 -7.18
N PHE A 455 -11.24 -23.34 -7.54
CA PHE A 455 -11.78 -22.57 -8.67
C PHE A 455 -11.09 -22.89 -10.00
N GLY A 456 -9.81 -23.29 -9.97
CA GLY A 456 -8.98 -23.43 -11.17
C GLY A 456 -9.04 -24.80 -11.85
N GLN A 457 -9.53 -25.84 -11.16
CA GLN A 457 -9.66 -27.19 -11.72
C GLN A 457 -10.97 -27.42 -12.50
N ILE A 458 -11.88 -26.44 -12.47
CA ILE A 458 -13.18 -26.53 -13.14
C ILE A 458 -13.03 -26.06 -14.59
N ASP A 459 -13.45 -26.88 -15.54
CA ASP A 459 -13.46 -26.51 -16.97
C ASP A 459 -14.37 -25.31 -17.23
N ARG A 460 -13.97 -24.44 -18.18
CA ARG A 460 -14.72 -23.21 -18.52
C ARG A 460 -16.16 -23.46 -18.98
N GLU A 461 -16.43 -24.63 -19.54
CA GLU A 461 -17.75 -25.04 -20.03
C GLU A 461 -18.65 -25.63 -18.91
N ASP A 462 -18.08 -25.92 -17.74
CA ASP A 462 -18.85 -26.41 -16.59
C ASP A 462 -19.64 -25.25 -15.96
N ARG A 463 -20.91 -25.50 -15.61
CA ARG A 463 -21.79 -24.50 -14.98
C ARG A 463 -21.30 -24.00 -13.62
N ARG A 464 -20.40 -24.74 -12.98
CA ARG A 464 -19.78 -24.39 -11.70
C ARG A 464 -18.56 -23.50 -11.84
N PHE A 465 -18.13 -23.22 -13.07
CA PHE A 465 -16.99 -22.36 -13.32
C PHE A 465 -17.31 -20.92 -12.93
N ILE A 466 -16.51 -20.37 -12.02
CA ILE A 466 -16.56 -18.95 -11.65
C ILE A 466 -15.20 -18.35 -12.03
N PRO A 467 -15.15 -17.36 -12.93
CA PRO A 467 -13.89 -16.69 -13.26
C PRO A 467 -13.36 -15.93 -12.05
N PHE A 468 -12.06 -16.06 -11.80
CA PHE A 468 -11.38 -15.38 -10.69
C PHE A 468 -10.03 -14.82 -11.15
N THR A 469 -9.51 -13.87 -10.38
CA THR A 469 -8.15 -13.34 -10.54
C THR A 469 -7.54 -13.13 -9.16
N LEU A 470 -6.29 -13.53 -8.99
CA LEU A 470 -5.54 -13.33 -7.75
C LEU A 470 -4.74 -12.04 -7.89
N ALA A 471 -4.97 -11.09 -6.98
CA ALA A 471 -4.22 -9.84 -6.87
C ALA A 471 -3.26 -9.89 -5.67
N ASP A 472 -2.33 -8.94 -5.60
CA ASP A 472 -1.42 -8.72 -4.46
C ASP A 472 -0.51 -9.90 -4.08
N GLN A 473 -0.23 -10.77 -5.06
CA GLN A 473 0.66 -11.92 -4.89
C GLN A 473 2.14 -11.51 -4.96
N GLY A 474 2.96 -12.05 -4.05
CA GLY A 474 4.40 -11.99 -4.20
C GLY A 474 4.86 -12.70 -5.49
N GLN A 475 5.68 -12.05 -6.30
CA GLN A 475 6.35 -12.69 -7.46
C GLN A 475 7.47 -13.65 -7.00
N ARG A 476 8.02 -13.38 -5.82
CA ARG A 476 9.14 -14.09 -5.20
C ARG A 476 8.73 -15.52 -4.85
N GLY A 477 9.53 -16.51 -5.27
CA GLY A 477 9.27 -17.93 -4.99
C GLY A 477 8.26 -18.61 -5.92
N ARG A 478 7.78 -17.95 -6.98
CA ARG A 478 6.82 -18.54 -7.94
C ARG A 478 7.30 -18.56 -9.38
N GLU A 479 7.98 -17.50 -9.82
CA GLU A 479 8.55 -17.49 -11.16
C GLU A 479 9.83 -18.35 -11.15
N PRO A 480 9.89 -19.47 -11.91
CA PRO A 480 11.02 -20.40 -11.83
C PRO A 480 12.36 -19.74 -12.11
N LEU A 481 12.38 -18.72 -12.99
CA LEU A 481 13.57 -17.94 -13.28
C LEU A 481 14.06 -17.12 -12.08
N LEU A 482 13.14 -16.50 -11.32
CA LEU A 482 13.50 -15.74 -10.12
C LEU A 482 14.05 -16.67 -9.03
N ILE A 483 13.43 -17.84 -8.83
CA ILE A 483 13.94 -18.87 -7.90
C ILE A 483 15.37 -19.28 -8.30
N ALA A 484 15.59 -19.52 -9.59
CA ALA A 484 16.91 -19.86 -10.11
C ALA A 484 17.94 -18.78 -9.82
N VAL A 485 17.59 -17.50 -10.06
CA VAL A 485 18.48 -16.37 -9.76
C VAL A 485 18.79 -16.29 -8.27
N GLU A 486 17.82 -16.49 -7.39
CA GLU A 486 18.05 -16.52 -5.94
C GLU A 486 18.98 -17.65 -5.50
N HIS A 487 18.84 -18.83 -6.10
CA HIS A 487 19.78 -19.94 -5.88
C HIS A 487 21.18 -19.58 -6.37
N LEU A 488 21.30 -19.00 -7.57
CA LEU A 488 22.57 -18.59 -8.15
C LEU A 488 23.30 -17.52 -7.31
N LEU A 489 22.57 -16.60 -6.69
CA LEU A 489 23.13 -15.60 -5.79
C LEU A 489 23.65 -16.21 -4.46
N LYS A 490 23.17 -17.41 -4.09
CA LYS A 490 23.60 -18.14 -2.89
C LYS A 490 24.70 -19.17 -3.15
N LEU A 491 25.23 -19.27 -4.38
CA LEU A 491 26.29 -20.22 -4.73
C LEU A 491 27.54 -20.15 -3.82
N PRO A 492 28.02 -18.98 -3.36
CA PRO A 492 29.18 -18.92 -2.47
C PRO A 492 28.99 -19.70 -1.17
N ASP A 493 27.75 -19.77 -0.66
CA ASP A 493 27.40 -20.47 0.57
C ASP A 493 26.84 -21.89 0.31
N SER A 494 26.64 -22.24 -0.97
CA SER A 494 26.03 -23.50 -1.37
C SER A 494 26.99 -24.67 -1.12
N ARG A 495 26.40 -25.79 -0.69
CA ARG A 495 27.10 -27.07 -0.63
C ARG A 495 27.06 -27.81 -1.97
N PHE A 496 26.43 -27.24 -3.00
CA PHE A 496 26.25 -27.89 -4.30
C PHE A 496 25.70 -29.32 -4.18
N PRO A 497 24.63 -29.57 -3.40
CA PRO A 497 23.99 -30.89 -3.38
C PRO A 497 23.43 -31.22 -4.75
N VAL A 498 23.36 -32.51 -5.07
CA VAL A 498 22.80 -33.00 -6.33
C VAL A 498 21.40 -32.44 -6.59
N SER A 499 20.53 -32.43 -5.56
CA SER A 499 19.16 -31.92 -5.69
C SER A 499 19.11 -30.47 -6.15
N GLU A 500 19.95 -29.58 -5.62
CA GLU A 500 19.94 -28.15 -5.97
C GLU A 500 20.34 -27.91 -7.43
N ILE A 501 21.30 -28.68 -7.95
CA ILE A 501 21.70 -28.58 -9.36
C ILE A 501 20.62 -29.15 -10.29
N LEU A 502 19.95 -30.22 -9.87
CA LEU A 502 18.82 -30.78 -10.62
C LEU A 502 17.62 -29.83 -10.63
N ASP A 503 17.30 -29.19 -9.50
CA ASP A 503 16.27 -28.16 -9.41
C ASP A 503 16.56 -26.97 -10.35
N LEU A 504 17.83 -26.59 -10.47
CA LEU A 504 18.27 -25.58 -11.45
C LEU A 504 18.07 -26.06 -12.90
N LEU A 505 18.32 -27.33 -13.17
CA LEU A 505 18.04 -27.94 -14.48
C LEU A 505 16.54 -28.15 -14.72
N ASP A 506 15.66 -28.02 -13.74
CA ASP A 506 14.21 -27.99 -13.97
C ASP A 506 13.73 -26.67 -14.56
N VAL A 507 14.58 -25.64 -14.58
CA VAL A 507 14.27 -24.32 -15.17
C VAL A 507 14.54 -24.33 -16.68
N PRO A 508 13.52 -24.16 -17.55
CA PRO A 508 13.67 -24.30 -19.01
C PRO A 508 14.70 -23.35 -19.62
N ALA A 509 14.78 -22.11 -19.13
CA ALA A 509 15.75 -21.12 -19.61
C ALA A 509 17.21 -21.54 -19.35
N LEU A 510 17.47 -22.18 -18.20
CA LEU A 510 18.79 -22.70 -17.86
C LEU A 510 19.13 -23.92 -18.72
N ARG A 511 18.19 -24.87 -18.87
CA ARG A 511 18.34 -26.02 -19.77
C ARG A 511 18.71 -25.59 -21.19
N ALA A 512 17.97 -24.63 -21.74
CA ALA A 512 18.22 -24.11 -23.08
C ALA A 512 19.63 -23.50 -23.21
N ARG A 513 20.11 -22.78 -22.19
CA ARG A 513 21.46 -22.20 -22.17
C ARG A 513 22.56 -23.25 -22.29
N PHE A 514 22.36 -24.41 -21.65
CA PHE A 514 23.29 -25.55 -21.67
C PHE A 514 22.97 -26.59 -22.75
N ARG A 515 21.97 -26.34 -23.61
CA ARG A 515 21.50 -27.26 -24.67
C ARG A 515 21.08 -28.62 -24.14
N ILE A 516 20.53 -28.65 -22.92
CA ILE A 516 19.97 -29.85 -22.30
C ILE A 516 18.48 -29.87 -22.62
N GLN A 517 17.97 -31.00 -23.08
CA GLN A 517 16.54 -31.19 -23.31
C GLN A 517 15.91 -31.84 -22.08
N GLU A 518 14.61 -31.64 -21.87
CA GLU A 518 13.90 -32.21 -20.72
C GLU A 518 13.95 -33.74 -20.68
N ARG A 519 13.93 -34.36 -21.87
CA ARG A 519 14.10 -35.82 -22.02
C ARG A 519 15.48 -36.34 -21.59
N ASP A 520 16.48 -35.46 -21.47
CA ASP A 520 17.84 -35.83 -21.07
C ASP A 520 17.97 -35.90 -19.54
N LEU A 521 17.04 -35.30 -18.79
CA LEU A 521 17.08 -35.23 -17.32
C LEU A 521 17.13 -36.61 -16.64
N PRO A 522 16.33 -37.62 -17.03
CA PRO A 522 16.41 -38.96 -16.44
C PRO A 522 17.79 -39.61 -16.65
N THR A 523 18.42 -39.37 -17.79
CA THR A 523 19.78 -39.86 -18.10
C THR A 523 20.81 -39.17 -17.21
N LEU A 524 20.73 -37.85 -17.07
CA LEU A 524 21.61 -37.09 -16.16
C LEU A 524 21.47 -37.55 -14.71
N HIS A 525 20.26 -37.78 -14.22
CA HIS A 525 20.03 -38.33 -12.88
C HIS A 525 20.75 -39.66 -12.68
N ARG A 526 20.60 -40.60 -13.62
CA ARG A 526 21.25 -41.91 -13.56
C ARG A 526 22.77 -41.78 -13.57
N TRP A 527 23.33 -40.95 -14.44
CA TRP A 527 24.77 -40.74 -14.52
C TRP A 527 25.34 -40.10 -13.25
N ILE A 528 24.65 -39.12 -12.68
CA ILE A 528 25.05 -38.47 -11.43
C ILE A 528 25.06 -39.48 -10.28
N GLU A 529 24.02 -40.30 -10.16
CA GLU A 529 23.91 -41.33 -9.14
C GLU A 529 24.96 -42.45 -9.32
N GLY A 530 25.11 -42.97 -10.55
CA GLY A 530 26.05 -44.04 -10.88
C GLY A 530 27.52 -43.62 -10.78
N ALA A 531 27.84 -42.37 -11.13
CA ALA A 531 29.17 -41.79 -10.90
C ALA A 531 29.45 -41.53 -9.41
N GLY A 532 28.43 -41.63 -8.55
CA GLY A 532 28.54 -41.49 -7.10
C GLY A 532 28.63 -40.05 -6.63
N ILE A 533 28.12 -39.08 -7.40
CA ILE A 533 28.08 -37.67 -7.01
C ILE A 533 27.03 -37.49 -5.91
N ARG A 534 27.36 -36.74 -4.86
CA ARG A 534 26.42 -36.43 -3.76
C ARG A 534 26.34 -34.93 -3.50
N TRP A 535 27.48 -34.28 -3.29
CA TRP A 535 27.53 -32.84 -3.02
C TRP A 535 28.96 -32.29 -3.10
N GLY A 536 29.10 -30.97 -3.19
CA GLY A 536 30.38 -30.26 -3.17
C GLY A 536 31.06 -30.25 -4.53
N LEU A 537 31.64 -29.12 -4.91
CA LEU A 537 32.29 -28.98 -6.22
C LEU A 537 33.56 -29.81 -6.31
N ASN A 538 34.44 -29.67 -5.31
CA ASN A 538 35.74 -30.31 -5.22
C ASN A 538 36.25 -30.24 -3.76
N ALA A 539 37.45 -30.79 -3.50
CA ALA A 539 38.05 -30.78 -2.16
C ALA A 539 38.33 -29.36 -1.64
N GLN A 540 38.78 -28.43 -2.50
CA GLN A 540 39.06 -27.04 -2.14
C GLN A 540 37.80 -26.30 -1.64
N GLN A 541 36.66 -26.49 -2.31
CA GLN A 541 35.39 -25.88 -1.90
C GLN A 541 34.91 -26.47 -0.57
N ARG A 542 35.09 -27.77 -0.34
CA ARG A 542 34.76 -28.41 0.94
C ARG A 542 35.66 -27.93 2.07
N ALA A 543 36.95 -27.70 1.80
CA ALA A 543 37.86 -27.07 2.76
C ALA A 543 37.38 -25.68 3.19
N GLY A 544 36.87 -24.89 2.24
CA GLY A 544 36.23 -23.59 2.51
C GLY A 544 35.00 -23.66 3.45
N LEU A 545 34.38 -24.85 3.59
CA LEU A 545 33.27 -25.11 4.52
C LEU A 545 33.74 -25.69 5.87
N GLY A 546 35.05 -25.74 6.13
CA GLY A 546 35.63 -26.26 7.37
C GLY A 546 35.78 -27.79 7.41
N LEU A 547 35.78 -28.46 6.25
CA LEU A 547 36.08 -29.89 6.15
C LEU A 547 37.55 -30.17 5.82
N PRO A 548 38.05 -31.40 6.04
CA PRO A 548 39.41 -31.78 5.64
C PRO A 548 39.71 -31.58 4.14
N ASP A 549 40.91 -31.08 3.84
CA ASP A 549 41.38 -30.69 2.49
C ASP A 549 41.45 -31.84 1.45
N ALA A 550 41.38 -33.10 1.89
CA ALA A 550 41.56 -34.28 1.04
C ALA A 550 40.24 -34.99 0.66
N LEU A 551 39.09 -34.47 1.08
CA LEU A 551 37.79 -35.11 0.83
C LEU A 551 37.25 -34.78 -0.56
N GLU A 552 37.77 -35.44 -1.59
CA GLU A 552 37.29 -35.28 -2.96
C GLU A 552 36.17 -36.26 -3.34
N GLN A 553 36.06 -37.41 -2.65
CA GLN A 553 35.10 -38.45 -2.99
C GLN A 553 33.66 -37.92 -2.94
N ASN A 554 32.82 -38.41 -3.87
CA ASN A 554 31.42 -38.02 -4.00
C ASN A 554 31.17 -36.52 -4.32
N SER A 555 32.20 -35.79 -4.75
CA SER A 555 32.06 -34.43 -5.29
C SER A 555 31.66 -34.45 -6.77
N TRP A 556 31.22 -33.29 -7.28
CA TRP A 556 30.97 -33.09 -8.71
C TRP A 556 32.23 -33.34 -9.54
N HIS A 557 33.38 -32.81 -9.13
CA HIS A 557 34.64 -33.01 -9.84
C HIS A 557 35.03 -34.49 -9.88
N PHE A 558 34.90 -35.20 -8.75
CA PHE A 558 35.14 -36.64 -8.68
C PHE A 558 34.26 -37.43 -9.67
N GLY A 559 32.94 -37.23 -9.62
CA GLY A 559 32.04 -37.98 -10.51
C GLY A 559 32.25 -37.61 -11.98
N LEU A 560 32.48 -36.34 -12.30
CA LEU A 560 32.80 -35.90 -13.67
C LEU A 560 34.08 -36.55 -14.19
N ARG A 561 35.13 -36.70 -13.36
CA ARG A 561 36.35 -37.43 -13.75
C ARG A 561 36.07 -38.90 -14.03
N ARG A 562 35.26 -39.58 -13.21
CA ARG A 562 34.85 -40.98 -13.45
C ARG A 562 34.08 -41.14 -14.75
N MET A 563 33.15 -40.22 -15.01
CA MET A 563 32.34 -40.18 -16.23
C MET A 563 33.19 -39.97 -17.48
N LEU A 564 34.10 -38.98 -17.46
CA LEU A 564 35.01 -38.70 -18.57
C LEU A 564 36.03 -39.85 -18.80
N LEU A 565 36.51 -40.48 -17.72
CA LEU A 565 37.38 -41.64 -17.83
C LEU A 565 36.62 -42.82 -18.44
N GLY A 566 35.40 -43.10 -17.98
CA GLY A 566 34.57 -44.16 -18.56
C GLY A 566 34.20 -43.92 -20.02
N TYR A 567 34.02 -42.66 -20.43
CA TYR A 567 33.90 -42.32 -21.86
C TYR A 567 35.16 -42.69 -22.67
N ALA A 568 36.35 -42.49 -22.10
CA ALA A 568 37.61 -42.75 -22.80
C ALA A 568 38.03 -44.23 -22.82
N VAL A 569 37.79 -44.98 -21.73
CA VAL A 569 38.28 -46.36 -21.57
C VAL A 569 37.19 -47.41 -21.43
N GLY A 570 35.91 -47.03 -21.38
CA GLY A 570 34.79 -47.93 -21.09
C GLY A 570 34.95 -48.59 -19.72
N ALA A 571 34.74 -49.92 -19.67
CA ALA A 571 35.01 -50.77 -18.50
C ALA A 571 36.53 -51.05 -18.30
N GLY A 572 37.39 -50.13 -18.71
CA GLY A 572 38.85 -50.26 -18.64
C GLY A 572 39.40 -50.16 -17.22
N THR A 573 40.72 -50.15 -17.10
CA THR A 573 41.40 -50.10 -15.79
C THR A 573 41.32 -48.71 -15.16
N ALA A 574 41.26 -48.67 -13.83
CA ALA A 574 41.40 -47.44 -13.06
C ALA A 574 42.66 -46.65 -13.43
N TYR A 575 42.55 -45.32 -13.40
CA TYR A 575 43.66 -44.40 -13.68
C TYR A 575 43.75 -43.34 -12.58
N ASP A 576 44.95 -43.10 -12.06
CA ASP A 576 45.21 -42.06 -11.04
C ASP A 576 44.28 -42.17 -9.80
N GLY A 577 43.99 -43.39 -9.36
CA GLY A 577 43.09 -43.65 -8.22
C GLY A 577 41.60 -43.44 -8.51
N ILE A 578 41.21 -43.35 -9.79
CA ILE A 578 39.83 -43.13 -10.23
C ILE A 578 39.33 -44.34 -11.02
N GLU A 579 38.20 -44.90 -10.58
CA GLU A 579 37.49 -45.97 -11.28
C GLU A 579 36.56 -45.39 -12.36
N PRO A 580 36.59 -45.87 -13.61
CA PRO A 580 35.70 -45.40 -14.67
C PRO A 580 34.22 -45.65 -14.34
N TYR A 581 33.34 -44.81 -14.88
CA TYR A 581 31.89 -45.06 -14.96
C TYR A 581 31.50 -45.23 -16.43
N ASP A 582 31.29 -46.47 -16.83
CA ASP A 582 31.30 -46.95 -18.21
C ASP A 582 29.97 -46.78 -18.96
N GLU A 583 28.86 -46.47 -18.28
CA GLU A 583 27.56 -46.18 -18.92
C GLU A 583 27.58 -44.97 -19.89
N ILE A 584 28.66 -44.19 -19.89
CA ILE A 584 28.83 -43.00 -20.75
C ILE A 584 29.62 -43.34 -22.02
N GLY A 585 30.20 -44.54 -22.10
CA GLY A 585 30.69 -45.10 -23.35
C GLY A 585 29.50 -45.33 -24.29
N GLY A 586 29.52 -44.67 -25.45
CA GLY A 586 28.43 -44.70 -26.43
C GLY A 586 28.15 -46.06 -27.07
#